data_AF-A0A3N5WBX0-F1
#
_entry.id   AF-A0A3N5WBX0-F1
#
_cell.length_a   1.000
_cell.length_b   1.000
_cell.length_c   1.000
_cell.angle_alpha   90.00
_cell.angle_beta   90.00
_cell.angle_gamma   90.00
#
_symmetry.space_group_name_H-M   'P 1'
#
loop_
_entity.id
_entity.type
_entity.pdbx_description
1 polymer ?
#
loop_
_entity_poly.entity_id
_entity_poly.type
_entity_poly.pdbx_seq_one_letter_code
_entity_poly.pdbx_strand_id
1 'polypeptide(L)'
;MPVTERVARLRRESLDAVPTISTERARLMTEFYAHRSGDSLPVFRAKSFAYLMEHKAVCINAGELIVGEKGPAPKATPTYPELCCHSLSDLDILDTREKIPFKVQSADRQLYAEKIIPFWQGQTMRERIFAEMTPEWIDAYEAGIFTEFMEQRAPGHTVLDDKIYNKGMLDFQHEIDTTLSRLDFFNDPQAYNKQEELKAMRIAAGALIRFAERHAEVASQLASIEPDPRRKTELERIAEICAWVPAHAPRDFWEALQYYWFVHLGVTTELNTWDSFDPGRLDQHLNPFYKKGIAAGSLTRAQAEELLHCF
;
A
#
# COMPACT_ATOMS: atom_id res chain seq x y z
N MET A 1 -14.80 -25.37 9.95
CA MET A 1 -15.66 -25.05 11.11
C MET A 1 -16.59 -23.90 10.72
N PRO A 2 -17.69 -23.63 11.43
CA PRO A 2 -18.48 -22.44 11.16
C PRO A 2 -17.63 -21.18 11.30
N VAL A 3 -17.88 -20.19 10.44
CA VAL A 3 -17.26 -18.86 10.47
C VAL A 3 -17.50 -18.23 11.85
N THR A 4 -16.48 -17.64 12.46
CA THR A 4 -16.62 -16.99 13.77
C THR A 4 -17.52 -15.75 13.65
N GLU A 5 -18.17 -15.36 14.74
CA GLU A 5 -19.03 -14.15 14.75
C GLU A 5 -18.23 -12.89 14.34
N ARG A 6 -16.97 -12.79 14.76
CA ARG A 6 -16.04 -11.75 14.35
C ARG A 6 -15.90 -11.69 12.83
N VAL A 7 -15.53 -12.81 12.21
CA VAL A 7 -15.32 -12.88 10.75
C VAL A 7 -16.63 -12.60 10.00
N ALA A 8 -17.76 -13.12 10.48
CA ALA A 8 -19.07 -12.85 9.87
C ALA A 8 -19.41 -11.35 9.89
N ARG A 9 -19.08 -10.65 10.99
CA ARG A 9 -19.25 -9.20 11.12
C ARG A 9 -18.30 -8.44 10.20
N LEU A 10 -16.99 -8.72 10.24
CA LEU A 10 -15.99 -8.06 9.39
C LEU A 10 -16.31 -8.23 7.90
N ARG A 11 -16.72 -9.44 7.50
CA ARG A 11 -17.16 -9.71 6.12
C ARG A 11 -18.38 -8.87 5.74
N ARG A 12 -19.35 -8.71 6.65
CA ARG A 12 -20.52 -7.87 6.41
C ARG A 12 -20.13 -6.41 6.28
N GLU A 13 -19.29 -5.89 7.18
CA GLU A 13 -18.76 -4.51 7.13
C GLU A 13 -18.03 -4.25 5.79
N SER A 14 -17.19 -5.19 5.36
CA SER A 14 -16.49 -5.12 4.06
C SER A 14 -17.47 -5.10 2.89
N LEU A 15 -18.48 -5.96 2.88
CA LEU A 15 -19.47 -6.03 1.79
C LEU A 15 -20.37 -4.80 1.74
N ASP A 16 -20.85 -4.35 2.90
CA ASP A 16 -21.80 -3.25 3.04
C ASP A 16 -21.14 -1.86 2.89
N ALA A 17 -19.81 -1.78 3.04
CA ALA A 17 -19.07 -0.55 2.78
C ALA A 17 -19.34 -0.04 1.35
N VAL A 18 -19.61 1.26 1.25
CA VAL A 18 -19.88 1.93 -0.02
C VAL A 18 -18.55 2.36 -0.64
N PRO A 19 -18.22 1.95 -1.88
CA PRO A 19 -17.02 2.44 -2.55
C PRO A 19 -17.05 3.96 -2.68
N THR A 20 -16.01 4.62 -2.19
CA THR A 20 -15.82 6.07 -2.25
C THR A 20 -14.44 6.38 -2.82
N ILE A 21 -14.23 7.59 -3.33
CA ILE A 21 -12.87 8.08 -3.53
C ILE A 21 -12.32 8.63 -2.21
N SER A 22 -11.00 8.58 -2.04
CA SER A 22 -10.29 9.27 -0.97
C SER A 22 -9.24 10.19 -1.58
N THR A 23 -9.36 11.49 -1.27
CA THR A 23 -8.45 12.52 -1.76
C THR A 23 -7.21 12.71 -0.89
N GLU A 24 -7.09 11.97 0.22
CA GLU A 24 -5.96 12.04 1.16
C GLU A 24 -4.61 11.89 0.45
N ARG A 25 -4.45 10.80 -0.32
CA ARG A 25 -3.20 10.52 -1.05
C ARG A 25 -2.87 11.61 -2.05
N ALA A 26 -3.85 12.02 -2.88
CA ALA A 26 -3.64 13.07 -3.88
C ALA A 26 -3.21 14.39 -3.23
N ARG A 27 -3.83 14.75 -2.09
CA ARG A 27 -3.43 15.92 -1.30
C ARG A 27 -1.99 15.83 -0.82
N LEU A 28 -1.61 14.74 -0.15
CA LEU A 28 -0.27 14.53 0.38
C LEU A 28 0.80 14.50 -0.73
N MET A 29 0.49 13.86 -1.87
CA MET A 29 1.39 13.85 -3.03
C MET A 29 1.56 15.25 -3.62
N THR A 30 0.49 16.04 -3.71
CA THR A 30 0.55 17.43 -4.18
C THR A 30 1.39 18.29 -3.24
N GLU A 31 1.19 18.16 -1.93
CA GLU A 31 1.97 18.88 -0.90
C GLU A 31 3.46 18.54 -0.98
N PHE A 32 3.80 17.26 -1.16
CA PHE A 32 5.19 16.83 -1.33
C PHE A 32 5.79 17.37 -2.64
N TYR A 33 5.10 17.21 -3.77
CA TYR A 33 5.61 17.58 -5.10
C TYR A 33 5.71 19.10 -5.30
N ALA A 34 4.94 19.89 -4.55
CA ALA A 34 5.05 21.35 -4.57
C ALA A 34 6.43 21.84 -4.11
N HIS A 35 7.16 21.02 -3.35
CA HIS A 35 8.53 21.29 -2.95
C HIS A 35 9.50 20.71 -3.98
N ARG A 36 10.24 21.58 -4.68
CA ARG A 36 11.30 21.14 -5.58
C ARG A 36 12.47 20.56 -4.80
N SER A 37 12.90 19.36 -5.16
CA SER A 37 14.19 18.82 -4.70
C SER A 37 15.14 18.63 -5.88
N GLY A 38 16.45 18.67 -5.60
CA GLY A 38 17.50 18.28 -6.55
C GLY A 38 17.78 16.77 -6.53
N ASP A 39 16.83 15.96 -6.05
CA ASP A 39 16.99 14.51 -5.96
C ASP A 39 16.89 13.85 -7.34
N SER A 40 17.53 12.69 -7.49
CA SER A 40 17.24 11.78 -8.60
C SER A 40 15.78 11.30 -8.54
N LEU A 41 15.22 10.92 -9.69
CA LEU A 41 13.83 10.43 -9.77
C LEU A 41 13.54 9.27 -8.80
N PRO A 42 14.38 8.24 -8.66
CA PRO A 42 14.13 7.14 -7.71
C PRO A 42 14.07 7.65 -6.27
N VAL A 43 15.03 8.48 -5.85
CA VAL A 43 15.08 9.03 -4.49
C VAL A 43 13.88 9.94 -4.23
N PHE A 44 13.49 10.76 -5.20
CA PHE A 44 12.31 11.62 -5.10
C PHE A 44 11.03 10.80 -4.92
N ARG A 45 10.85 9.72 -5.69
CA ARG A 45 9.71 8.79 -5.53
C ARG A 45 9.72 8.13 -4.15
N ALA A 46 10.86 7.61 -3.71
CA ALA A 46 10.98 6.99 -2.39
C ALA A 46 10.69 7.97 -1.25
N LYS A 47 11.14 9.23 -1.35
CA LYS A 47 10.80 10.27 -0.36
C LYS A 47 9.32 10.65 -0.39
N SER A 48 8.68 10.67 -1.56
CA SER A 48 7.23 10.89 -1.65
C SER A 48 6.44 9.74 -1.03
N PHE A 49 6.90 8.50 -1.19
CA PHE A 49 6.35 7.32 -0.51
C PHE A 49 6.56 7.39 1.00
N ALA A 50 7.75 7.79 1.46
CA ALA A 50 8.01 8.03 2.88
C ALA A 50 7.10 9.10 3.47
N TYR A 51 6.87 10.19 2.73
CA TYR A 51 5.92 11.22 3.12
C TYR A 51 4.49 10.66 3.24
N LEU A 52 4.04 9.84 2.30
CA LEU A 52 2.74 9.16 2.40
C LEU A 52 2.65 8.28 3.64
N MET A 53 3.64 7.41 3.87
CA MET A 53 3.66 6.46 5.00
C MET A 53 3.68 7.17 6.36
N GLU A 54 4.32 8.33 6.45
CA GLU A 54 4.34 9.15 7.67
C GLU A 54 2.99 9.86 7.93
N HIS A 55 2.28 10.31 6.89
CA HIS A 55 1.16 11.24 7.06
C HIS A 55 -0.22 10.67 6.79
N LYS A 56 -0.34 9.58 6.01
CA LYS A 56 -1.66 9.03 5.68
C LYS A 56 -2.35 8.50 6.93
N ALA A 57 -3.69 8.49 6.95
CA ALA A 57 -4.46 7.94 8.05
C ALA A 57 -4.12 6.47 8.29
N VAL A 58 -4.02 6.11 9.57
CA VAL A 58 -3.95 4.75 10.06
C VAL A 58 -5.37 4.33 10.46
N CYS A 59 -5.81 3.18 9.95
CA CYS A 59 -7.15 2.66 10.18
C CYS A 59 -7.03 1.30 10.89
N ILE A 60 -7.71 1.15 12.03
CA ILE A 60 -7.89 -0.12 12.73
C ILE A 60 -9.40 -0.25 13.01
N ASN A 61 -10.08 -1.09 12.25
CA ASN A 61 -11.51 -1.28 12.38
C ASN A 61 -11.84 -2.18 13.59
N ALA A 62 -13.08 -2.07 14.06
CA ALA A 62 -13.54 -2.78 15.24
C ALA A 62 -13.44 -4.30 15.05
N GLY A 63 -12.63 -4.96 15.88
CA GLY A 63 -12.48 -6.42 15.89
C GLY A 63 -11.54 -6.99 14.84
N GLU A 64 -10.80 -6.17 14.09
CA GLU A 64 -9.74 -6.64 13.20
C GLU A 64 -8.63 -7.38 13.97
N LEU A 65 -8.02 -8.36 13.30
CA LEU A 65 -6.79 -9.04 13.73
C LEU A 65 -5.61 -8.72 12.80
N ILE A 66 -5.87 -8.63 11.49
CA ILE A 66 -4.93 -8.08 10.50
C ILE A 66 -5.36 -6.64 10.26
N VAL A 67 -4.42 -5.69 10.36
CA VAL A 67 -4.74 -4.25 10.40
C VAL A 67 -4.08 -3.47 9.28
N GLY A 68 -4.78 -2.43 8.83
CA GLY A 68 -4.31 -1.46 7.85
C GLY A 68 -5.20 -1.40 6.62
N GLU A 69 -5.39 -0.19 6.10
CA GLU A 69 -6.22 0.10 4.93
C GLU A 69 -5.43 0.96 3.92
N LYS A 70 -5.75 0.81 2.63
CA LYS A 70 -5.17 1.67 1.58
C LYS A 70 -5.62 3.12 1.75
N GLY A 71 -6.92 3.29 1.96
CA GLY A 71 -7.55 4.57 2.29
C GLY A 71 -7.63 4.82 3.79
N PRO A 72 -8.39 5.84 4.21
CA PRO A 72 -8.68 6.10 5.61
C PRO A 72 -9.78 5.19 6.20
N ALA A 73 -10.47 4.42 5.36
CA ALA A 73 -11.60 3.56 5.73
C ALA A 73 -11.81 2.45 4.69
N PRO A 74 -12.58 1.38 5.03
CA PRO A 74 -12.93 0.32 4.09
C PRO A 74 -13.53 0.87 2.79
N LYS A 75 -13.02 0.40 1.64
CA LYS A 75 -13.41 0.82 0.28
C LYS A 75 -13.29 2.32 -0.03
N ALA A 76 -12.59 3.10 0.81
CA ALA A 76 -12.21 4.47 0.49
C ALA A 76 -10.96 4.46 -0.41
N THR A 77 -11.16 4.59 -1.72
CA THR A 77 -10.13 4.30 -2.73
C THR A 77 -9.24 5.53 -2.98
N PRO A 78 -7.92 5.46 -2.74
CA PRO A 78 -7.01 6.57 -3.04
C PRO A 78 -6.98 6.90 -4.53
N THR A 79 -6.66 8.14 -4.86
CA THR A 79 -6.42 8.58 -6.24
C THR A 79 -4.94 8.85 -6.52
N TYR A 80 -4.57 8.75 -7.81
CA TYR A 80 -3.17 8.76 -8.27
C TYR A 80 -2.96 9.81 -9.38
N PRO A 81 -3.03 11.10 -9.03
CA PRO A 81 -3.05 12.17 -10.02
C PRO A 81 -1.72 12.29 -10.78
N GLU A 82 -0.62 11.72 -10.28
CA GLU A 82 0.63 11.64 -11.04
C GLU A 82 0.53 10.69 -12.26
N LEU A 83 -0.40 9.73 -12.23
CA LEU A 83 -0.65 8.80 -13.31
C LEU A 83 -1.75 9.34 -14.22
N CYS A 84 -2.94 9.54 -13.65
CA CYS A 84 -4.09 10.12 -14.32
C CYS A 84 -4.81 11.06 -13.36
N CYS A 85 -4.82 12.35 -13.69
CA CYS A 85 -5.57 13.35 -12.96
C CYS A 85 -6.99 13.44 -13.55
N HIS A 86 -7.98 12.98 -12.79
CA HIS A 86 -9.39 13.04 -13.17
C HIS A 86 -9.89 14.48 -13.26
N SER A 87 -10.61 14.79 -14.33
CA SER A 87 -11.37 16.04 -14.46
C SER A 87 -12.59 16.04 -13.53
N LEU A 88 -13.21 17.21 -13.33
CA LEU A 88 -14.47 17.29 -12.58
C LEU A 88 -15.59 16.46 -13.24
N SER A 89 -15.61 16.39 -14.58
CA SER A 89 -16.56 15.55 -15.30
C SER A 89 -16.31 14.07 -15.02
N ASP A 90 -15.05 13.64 -14.92
CA ASP A 90 -14.72 12.26 -14.57
C ASP A 90 -15.19 11.92 -13.15
N LEU A 91 -15.04 12.85 -12.20
CA LEU A 91 -15.55 12.68 -10.84
C LEU A 91 -17.08 12.59 -10.81
N ASP A 92 -17.77 13.41 -11.61
CA ASP A 92 -19.24 13.38 -11.73
C ASP A 92 -19.70 12.03 -12.34
N ILE A 93 -18.95 11.49 -13.32
CA ILE A 93 -19.20 10.15 -13.89
C ILE A 93 -18.94 9.05 -12.86
N LEU A 94 -17.85 9.12 -12.08
CA LEU A 94 -17.55 8.12 -11.05
C LEU A 94 -18.64 8.02 -9.99
N ASP A 95 -19.21 9.16 -9.58
CA ASP A 95 -20.27 9.21 -8.55
C ASP A 95 -21.62 8.65 -9.05
N THR A 96 -21.93 8.89 -10.33
CA THR A 96 -23.27 8.66 -10.91
C THR A 96 -23.38 7.43 -11.79
N ARG A 97 -22.26 6.85 -12.26
CA ARG A 97 -22.29 5.68 -13.17
C ARG A 97 -23.01 4.49 -12.55
N GLU A 98 -23.81 3.81 -13.36
CA GLU A 98 -24.59 2.65 -12.93
C GLU A 98 -23.71 1.48 -12.46
N LYS A 99 -22.60 1.26 -13.17
CA LYS A 99 -21.70 0.13 -12.92
C LYS A 99 -20.42 0.60 -12.22
N ILE A 100 -20.11 -0.05 -11.11
CA ILE A 100 -18.91 0.18 -10.31
C ILE A 100 -18.79 1.66 -9.84
N PRO A 101 -19.83 2.28 -9.26
CA PRO A 101 -19.74 3.67 -8.82
C PRO A 101 -18.71 3.83 -7.69
N PHE A 102 -18.03 4.97 -7.66
CA PHE A 102 -17.26 5.43 -6.51
C PHE A 102 -17.85 6.76 -6.06
N LYS A 103 -18.40 6.78 -4.85
CA LYS A 103 -19.02 7.99 -4.32
C LYS A 103 -18.00 9.09 -4.08
N VAL A 104 -18.36 10.31 -4.51
CA VAL A 104 -17.51 11.50 -4.44
C VAL A 104 -18.18 12.53 -3.54
N GLN A 105 -17.53 12.90 -2.44
CA GLN A 105 -18.05 13.94 -1.56
C GLN A 105 -17.83 15.33 -2.18
N SER A 106 -18.69 16.30 -1.86
CA SER A 106 -18.55 17.67 -2.34
C SER A 106 -17.19 18.29 -1.95
N ALA A 107 -16.67 17.95 -0.77
CA ALA A 107 -15.36 18.41 -0.31
C ALA A 107 -14.19 17.84 -1.14
N ASP A 108 -14.29 16.57 -1.55
CA ASP A 108 -13.29 15.93 -2.42
C ASP A 108 -13.28 16.57 -3.81
N ARG A 109 -14.46 16.84 -4.36
CA ARG A 109 -14.63 17.53 -5.64
C ARG A 109 -14.07 18.95 -5.60
N GLN A 110 -14.33 19.69 -4.53
CA GLN A 110 -13.78 21.04 -4.33
C GLN A 110 -12.25 21.02 -4.24
N LEU A 111 -11.68 20.08 -3.48
CA LEU A 111 -10.23 19.93 -3.38
C LEU A 111 -9.59 19.63 -4.74
N TYR A 112 -10.25 18.83 -5.57
CA TYR A 112 -9.83 18.56 -6.93
C TYR A 112 -9.82 19.81 -7.80
N ALA A 113 -10.90 20.59 -7.77
CA ALA A 113 -11.02 21.83 -8.54
C ALA A 113 -9.96 22.87 -8.14
N GLU A 114 -9.71 23.02 -6.84
CA GLU A 114 -8.90 24.12 -6.32
C GLU A 114 -7.40 23.80 -6.25
N LYS A 115 -7.03 22.54 -6.05
CA LYS A 115 -5.63 22.17 -5.75
C LYS A 115 -5.08 21.04 -6.64
N ILE A 116 -5.81 19.94 -6.80
CA ILE A 116 -5.27 18.75 -7.48
C ILE A 116 -5.16 18.98 -8.98
N ILE A 117 -6.25 19.35 -9.65
CA ILE A 117 -6.25 19.58 -11.11
C ILE A 117 -5.26 20.69 -11.49
N PRO A 118 -5.29 21.89 -10.87
CA PRO A 118 -4.35 22.96 -11.24
C PRO A 118 -2.88 22.59 -11.06
N PHE A 119 -2.56 21.69 -10.12
CA PHE A 119 -1.19 21.24 -9.92
C PHE A 119 -0.77 20.18 -10.94
N TRP A 120 -1.58 19.13 -11.12
CA TRP A 120 -1.17 17.94 -11.88
C TRP A 120 -1.39 18.03 -13.39
N GLN A 121 -2.28 18.93 -13.84
CA GLN A 121 -2.52 19.12 -15.27
C GLN A 121 -1.23 19.52 -16.01
N GLY A 122 -0.99 18.89 -17.15
CA GLY A 122 0.19 19.10 -18.00
C GLY A 122 1.43 18.30 -17.57
N GLN A 123 1.35 17.49 -16.51
CA GLN A 123 2.48 16.69 -16.03
C GLN A 123 2.14 15.23 -15.66
N THR A 124 0.92 14.78 -15.98
CA THR A 124 0.52 13.39 -15.69
C THR A 124 1.18 12.39 -16.63
N MET A 125 1.31 11.13 -16.20
CA MET A 125 1.77 10.05 -17.08
C MET A 125 0.86 9.89 -18.30
N ARG A 126 -0.46 9.98 -18.12
CA ARG A 126 -1.44 9.88 -19.20
C ARG A 126 -1.19 10.94 -20.29
N GLU A 127 -1.07 12.20 -19.91
CA GLU A 127 -0.79 13.28 -20.87
C GLU A 127 0.53 13.05 -21.61
N ARG A 128 1.56 12.58 -20.91
CA ARG A 128 2.86 12.27 -21.52
C ARG A 128 2.76 11.10 -22.51
N ILE A 129 2.00 10.05 -22.20
CA ILE A 129 1.77 8.93 -23.13
C ILE A 129 1.13 9.47 -24.41
N PHE A 130 -0.01 10.15 -24.31
CA PHE A 130 -0.77 10.59 -25.49
C PHE A 130 -0.04 11.67 -26.30
N ALA A 131 0.82 12.47 -25.69
CA ALA A 131 1.66 13.45 -26.40
C ALA A 131 2.75 12.80 -27.28
N GLU A 132 3.16 11.57 -26.96
CA GLU A 132 4.22 10.83 -27.67
C GLU A 132 3.67 9.85 -28.72
N MET A 133 2.35 9.62 -28.77
CA MET A 133 1.72 8.68 -29.71
C MET A 133 1.53 9.31 -31.10
N THR A 134 1.63 8.47 -32.14
CA THR A 134 1.37 8.92 -33.52
C THR A 134 -0.13 9.04 -33.80
N PRO A 135 -0.55 9.80 -34.83
CA PRO A 135 -1.96 9.89 -35.21
C PRO A 135 -2.59 8.52 -35.50
N GLU A 136 -1.87 7.61 -36.16
CA GLU A 136 -2.38 6.27 -36.48
C GLU A 136 -2.62 5.42 -35.24
N TRP A 137 -1.81 5.61 -34.20
CA TRP A 137 -2.01 4.95 -32.91
C TRP A 137 -3.27 5.48 -32.23
N ILE A 138 -3.47 6.80 -32.24
CA ILE A 138 -4.64 7.45 -31.63
C ILE A 138 -5.91 7.02 -32.36
N ASP A 139 -5.92 7.05 -33.69
CA ASP A 139 -7.07 6.62 -34.50
C ASP A 139 -7.45 5.15 -34.21
N ALA A 140 -6.47 4.26 -34.09
CA ALA A 140 -6.71 2.85 -33.78
C ALA A 140 -7.22 2.63 -32.35
N TYR A 141 -6.72 3.39 -31.37
CA TYR A 141 -7.20 3.39 -30.00
C TYR A 141 -8.65 3.90 -29.91
N GLU A 142 -8.96 5.04 -30.55
CA GLU A 142 -10.31 5.63 -30.56
C GLU A 142 -11.32 4.75 -31.31
N ALA A 143 -10.88 4.04 -32.36
CA ALA A 143 -11.69 3.05 -33.06
C ALA A 143 -11.89 1.74 -32.28
N GLY A 144 -11.24 1.57 -31.12
CA GLY A 144 -11.37 0.39 -30.26
C GLY A 144 -10.65 -0.85 -30.79
N ILE A 145 -9.59 -0.68 -31.60
CA ILE A 145 -8.80 -1.80 -32.12
C ILE A 145 -7.93 -2.44 -31.04
N PHE A 146 -7.41 -1.62 -30.13
CA PHE A 146 -6.68 -2.05 -28.93
C PHE A 146 -6.92 -1.08 -27.77
N THR A 147 -6.42 -1.43 -26.59
CA THR A 147 -6.46 -0.59 -25.37
C THR A 147 -5.04 -0.35 -24.85
N GLU A 148 -4.79 0.76 -24.17
CA GLU A 148 -3.53 1.05 -23.48
C GLU A 148 -3.66 0.76 -21.99
N PHE A 149 -2.86 -0.17 -21.45
CA PHE A 149 -2.98 -0.57 -20.05
C PHE A 149 -2.39 0.46 -19.08
N MET A 150 -1.39 1.23 -19.52
CA MET A 150 -0.64 2.14 -18.67
C MET A 150 -1.18 3.58 -18.65
N GLU A 151 -2.29 3.86 -19.36
CA GLU A 151 -2.83 5.23 -19.42
C GLU A 151 -3.38 5.74 -18.08
N GLN A 152 -3.82 4.84 -17.19
CA GLN A 152 -4.45 5.19 -15.91
C GLN A 152 -3.87 4.44 -14.71
N ARG A 153 -2.96 3.47 -14.96
CA ARG A 153 -2.37 2.58 -13.96
C ARG A 153 -0.88 2.40 -14.21
N ALA A 154 -0.14 2.11 -13.15
CA ALA A 154 1.26 1.68 -13.27
C ALA A 154 1.30 0.21 -13.71
N PRO A 155 2.38 -0.25 -14.38
CA PRO A 155 2.46 -1.60 -14.94
C PRO A 155 2.05 -2.71 -13.99
N GLY A 156 2.54 -2.74 -12.74
CA GLY A 156 2.11 -3.73 -11.74
C GLY A 156 2.34 -5.16 -12.21
N HIS A 157 1.28 -5.99 -12.16
CA HIS A 157 1.26 -7.39 -12.65
C HIS A 157 2.45 -8.20 -12.14
N THR A 158 2.66 -8.20 -10.83
CA THR A 158 3.75 -8.92 -10.18
C THR A 158 3.28 -9.64 -8.93
N VAL A 159 4.04 -10.63 -8.52
CA VAL A 159 3.75 -11.53 -7.40
C VAL A 159 4.93 -11.46 -6.43
N LEU A 160 4.63 -11.45 -5.13
CA LEU A 160 5.65 -11.42 -4.09
C LEU A 160 6.53 -12.68 -4.11
N ASP A 161 7.79 -12.52 -3.72
CA ASP A 161 8.73 -13.62 -3.47
C ASP A 161 8.67 -14.15 -2.02
N ASP A 162 9.64 -14.95 -1.60
CA ASP A 162 9.68 -15.53 -0.25
C ASP A 162 10.49 -14.71 0.77
N LYS A 163 11.07 -13.57 0.38
CA LYS A 163 12.11 -12.93 1.19
C LYS A 163 11.57 -12.35 2.49
N ILE A 164 10.38 -11.74 2.46
CA ILE A 164 9.79 -11.09 3.65
C ILE A 164 9.47 -12.08 4.76
N TYR A 165 9.32 -13.37 4.44
CA TYR A 165 9.09 -14.42 5.43
C TYR A 165 10.37 -14.82 6.17
N ASN A 166 11.53 -14.39 5.68
CA ASN A 166 12.84 -14.73 6.25
C ASN A 166 13.68 -13.51 6.64
N LYS A 167 13.28 -12.30 6.23
CA LYS A 167 14.01 -11.04 6.42
C LYS A 167 13.07 -9.89 6.80
N GLY A 168 13.54 -9.05 7.72
CA GLY A 168 12.95 -7.75 7.98
C GLY A 168 13.45 -6.67 7.02
N MET A 169 12.76 -5.54 7.00
CA MET A 169 13.17 -4.33 6.28
C MET A 169 14.53 -3.79 6.74
N LEU A 170 14.90 -4.02 8.01
CA LEU A 170 16.25 -3.69 8.50
C LEU A 170 17.34 -4.59 7.88
N ASP A 171 17.05 -5.86 7.61
CA ASP A 171 17.98 -6.76 6.92
C ASP A 171 18.20 -6.30 5.48
N PHE A 172 17.12 -5.90 4.78
CA PHE A 172 17.23 -5.31 3.44
C PHE A 172 18.03 -4.00 3.46
N GLN A 173 17.81 -3.11 4.43
CA GLN A 173 18.61 -1.89 4.57
C GLN A 173 20.10 -2.20 4.78
N HIS A 174 20.43 -3.22 5.59
CA HIS A 174 21.82 -3.63 5.80
C HIS A 174 22.47 -4.17 4.52
N GLU A 175 21.76 -4.96 3.73
CA GLU A 175 22.23 -5.48 2.43
C GLU A 175 22.42 -4.36 1.40
N ILE A 176 21.50 -3.39 1.39
CA ILE A 176 21.60 -2.19 0.57
C ILE A 176 22.82 -1.36 0.97
N ASP A 177 23.03 -1.08 2.27
CA ASP A 177 24.16 -0.30 2.78
C ASP A 177 25.49 -0.98 2.49
N THR A 178 25.54 -2.32 2.62
CA THR A 178 26.70 -3.12 2.24
C THR A 178 26.99 -3.00 0.74
N THR A 179 25.97 -3.05 -0.10
CA THR A 179 26.11 -2.94 -1.56
C THR A 179 26.57 -1.53 -1.96
N LEU A 180 25.99 -0.49 -1.35
CA LEU A 180 26.39 0.91 -1.53
C LEU A 180 27.88 1.12 -1.21
N SER A 181 28.39 0.50 -0.15
CA SER A 181 29.80 0.65 0.26
C SER A 181 30.80 0.06 -0.75
N ARG A 182 30.34 -0.80 -1.65
CA ARG A 182 31.15 -1.56 -2.61
C ARG A 182 31.03 -1.07 -4.06
N LEU A 183 30.29 0.01 -4.30
CA LEU A 183 30.14 0.56 -5.64
C LEU A 183 31.48 1.10 -6.17
N ASP A 184 31.83 0.68 -7.39
CA ASP A 184 33.05 1.11 -8.07
C ASP A 184 32.78 2.36 -8.93
N PHE A 185 32.92 3.54 -8.34
CA PHE A 185 32.73 4.81 -9.05
C PHE A 185 33.81 5.10 -10.11
N PHE A 186 34.92 4.36 -10.11
CA PHE A 186 36.02 4.62 -11.04
C PHE A 186 35.83 3.85 -12.35
N ASN A 187 35.41 2.57 -12.28
CA ASN A 187 35.28 1.72 -13.46
C ASN A 187 33.83 1.43 -13.87
N ASP A 188 32.83 1.61 -13.01
CA ASP A 188 31.43 1.35 -13.35
C ASP A 188 30.71 2.65 -13.76
N PRO A 189 30.41 2.84 -15.07
CA PRO A 189 29.69 4.03 -15.54
C PRO A 189 28.25 4.11 -15.02
N GLN A 190 27.69 3.03 -14.46
CA GLN A 190 26.37 2.99 -13.85
C GLN A 190 26.41 3.18 -12.33
N ALA A 191 27.59 3.36 -11.71
CA ALA A 191 27.74 3.43 -10.26
C ALA A 191 26.82 4.49 -9.63
N TYR A 192 26.71 5.67 -10.26
CA TYR A 192 25.82 6.72 -9.78
C TYR A 192 24.34 6.32 -9.84
N ASN A 193 23.87 5.78 -10.97
CA ASN A 193 22.47 5.34 -11.11
C ASN A 193 22.14 4.21 -10.11
N LYS A 194 23.04 3.24 -9.94
CA LYS A 194 22.91 2.17 -8.93
C LYS A 194 22.85 2.74 -7.51
N GLN A 195 23.68 3.73 -7.20
CA GLN A 195 23.67 4.40 -5.91
C GLN A 195 22.32 5.05 -5.63
N GLU A 196 21.76 5.77 -6.59
CA GLU A 196 20.49 6.48 -6.44
C GLU A 196 19.30 5.51 -6.30
N GLU A 197 19.26 4.43 -7.06
CA GLU A 197 18.28 3.35 -6.89
C GLU A 197 18.38 2.69 -5.52
N LEU A 198 19.59 2.34 -5.08
CA LEU A 198 19.82 1.73 -3.76
C LEU A 198 19.42 2.68 -2.61
N LYS A 199 19.72 3.98 -2.72
CA LYS A 199 19.24 4.98 -1.75
C LYS A 199 17.71 5.03 -1.71
N ALA A 200 17.06 5.00 -2.86
CA ALA A 200 15.60 4.98 -2.96
C ALA A 200 15.01 3.74 -2.26
N MET A 201 15.53 2.56 -2.56
CA MET A 201 15.11 1.30 -1.91
C MET A 201 15.28 1.35 -0.39
N ARG A 202 16.40 1.91 0.09
CA ARG A 202 16.67 2.07 1.53
C ARG A 202 15.63 2.95 2.22
N ILE A 203 15.26 4.07 1.58
CA ILE A 203 14.23 5.00 2.07
C ILE A 203 12.87 4.31 2.09
N ALA A 204 12.51 3.59 1.02
CA ALA A 204 11.24 2.87 0.93
C ALA A 204 11.10 1.78 2.02
N ALA A 205 12.17 1.03 2.31
CA ALA A 205 12.19 0.07 3.41
C ALA A 205 11.93 0.76 4.77
N GLY A 206 12.54 1.91 5.01
CA GLY A 206 12.33 2.70 6.24
C GLY A 206 10.91 3.28 6.34
N ALA A 207 10.35 3.72 5.21
CA ALA A 207 8.97 4.21 5.13
C ALA A 207 7.95 3.14 5.55
N LEU A 208 8.15 1.89 5.13
CA LEU A 208 7.26 0.79 5.47
C LEU A 208 7.35 0.42 6.95
N ILE A 209 8.56 0.45 7.54
CA ILE A 209 8.75 0.30 8.99
C ILE A 209 7.94 1.37 9.73
N ARG A 210 8.10 2.62 9.32
CA ARG A 210 7.43 3.74 9.97
C ARG A 210 5.91 3.66 9.87
N PHE A 211 5.38 3.18 8.75
CA PHE A 211 3.95 2.93 8.58
C PHE A 211 3.42 1.94 9.64
N ALA A 212 4.14 0.84 9.88
CA ALA A 212 3.75 -0.15 10.88
C ALA A 212 3.93 0.35 12.32
N GLU A 213 5.00 1.11 12.61
CA GLU A 213 5.17 1.76 13.93
C GLU A 213 3.97 2.64 14.28
N ARG A 214 3.44 3.41 13.30
CA ARG A 214 2.23 4.21 13.50
C ARG A 214 0.98 3.35 13.76
N HIS A 215 0.90 2.14 13.19
CA HIS A 215 -0.16 1.18 13.55
C HIS A 215 0.03 0.67 14.99
N ALA A 216 1.26 0.43 15.42
CA ALA A 216 1.56 0.04 16.79
C ALA A 216 1.18 1.14 17.80
N GLU A 217 1.48 2.40 17.47
CA GLU A 217 1.11 3.58 18.26
C GLU A 217 -0.43 3.67 18.42
N VAL A 218 -1.19 3.56 17.33
CA VAL A 218 -2.66 3.61 17.35
C VAL A 218 -3.26 2.40 18.09
N ALA A 219 -2.76 1.19 17.83
CA ALA A 219 -3.23 -0.01 18.53
C ALA A 219 -2.99 0.07 20.04
N SER A 220 -1.84 0.62 20.47
CA SER A 220 -1.53 0.85 21.89
C SER A 220 -2.46 1.88 22.52
N GLN A 221 -2.78 2.96 21.81
CA GLN A 221 -3.75 3.95 22.27
C GLN A 221 -5.14 3.34 22.45
N LEU A 222 -5.62 2.59 21.45
CA LEU A 222 -6.89 1.88 21.51
C LEU A 222 -6.92 0.87 22.67
N ALA A 223 -5.85 0.09 22.88
CA ALA A 223 -5.75 -0.86 23.99
C ALA A 223 -5.84 -0.17 25.38
N SER A 224 -5.30 1.04 25.50
CA SER A 224 -5.28 1.77 26.78
C SER A 224 -6.67 2.21 27.26
N ILE A 225 -7.62 2.38 26.34
CA ILE A 225 -9.00 2.83 26.61
C ILE A 225 -10.04 1.72 26.37
N GLU A 226 -9.62 0.52 25.98
CA GLU A 226 -10.52 -0.59 25.64
C GLU A 226 -11.08 -1.26 26.91
N PRO A 227 -12.41 -1.22 27.13
CA PRO A 227 -13.03 -1.85 28.29
C PRO A 227 -13.12 -3.38 28.21
N ASP A 228 -13.24 -3.98 27.02
CA ASP A 228 -13.30 -5.45 26.88
C ASP A 228 -11.89 -6.05 27.05
N PRO A 229 -11.63 -6.84 28.12
CA PRO A 229 -10.32 -7.42 28.35
C PRO A 229 -9.81 -8.28 27.18
N ARG A 230 -10.72 -8.96 26.48
CA ARG A 230 -10.34 -9.78 25.32
C ARG A 230 -9.88 -8.90 24.16
N ARG A 231 -10.66 -7.87 23.82
CA ARG A 231 -10.28 -6.93 22.74
C ARG A 231 -9.02 -6.17 23.09
N LYS A 232 -8.82 -5.81 24.36
CA LYS A 232 -7.60 -5.18 24.85
C LYS A 232 -6.38 -6.05 24.58
N THR A 233 -6.41 -7.33 24.95
CA THR A 233 -5.30 -8.27 24.65
C THR A 233 -5.05 -8.42 23.16
N GLU A 234 -6.09 -8.40 22.31
CA GLU A 234 -5.93 -8.41 20.85
C GLU A 234 -5.23 -7.15 20.34
N LEU A 235 -5.60 -5.97 20.84
CA LEU A 235 -4.98 -4.70 20.47
C LEU A 235 -3.53 -4.60 20.96
N GLU A 236 -3.23 -5.09 22.17
CA GLU A 236 -1.86 -5.20 22.68
C GLU A 236 -1.02 -6.12 21.80
N ARG A 237 -1.59 -7.25 21.35
CA ARG A 237 -0.91 -8.16 20.41
C ARG A 237 -0.70 -7.51 19.04
N ILE A 238 -1.69 -6.79 18.51
CA ILE A 238 -1.55 -6.03 17.26
C ILE A 238 -0.44 -5.00 17.39
N ALA A 239 -0.37 -4.28 18.51
CA ALA A 239 0.69 -3.31 18.76
C ALA A 239 2.08 -3.95 18.78
N GLU A 240 2.23 -5.09 19.47
CA GLU A 240 3.48 -5.84 19.50
C GLU A 240 3.89 -6.33 18.10
N ILE A 241 2.94 -6.86 17.33
CA ILE A 241 3.18 -7.33 15.96
C ILE A 241 3.64 -6.18 15.07
N CYS A 242 2.93 -5.04 15.08
CA CYS A 242 3.23 -3.90 14.21
C CYS A 242 4.51 -3.17 14.62
N ALA A 243 4.92 -3.26 15.89
CA ALA A 243 6.22 -2.78 16.34
C ALA A 243 7.38 -3.71 15.91
N TRP A 244 7.08 -4.97 15.54
CA TRP A 244 8.07 -5.95 15.11
C TRP A 244 8.17 -6.08 13.59
N VAL A 245 7.07 -6.42 12.91
CA VAL A 245 7.01 -6.47 11.44
C VAL A 245 6.50 -5.13 10.89
N PRO A 246 7.13 -4.60 9.82
CA PRO A 246 8.06 -5.25 8.90
C PRO A 246 9.54 -5.04 9.23
N ALA A 247 9.89 -4.37 10.34
CA ALA A 247 11.29 -4.06 10.66
C ALA A 247 12.16 -5.32 10.77
N HIS A 248 11.60 -6.37 11.36
CA HIS A 248 12.23 -7.66 11.57
C HIS A 248 11.47 -8.78 10.83
N ALA A 249 12.14 -9.91 10.62
CA ALA A 249 11.51 -11.11 10.07
C ALA A 249 10.36 -11.60 10.98
N PRO A 250 9.27 -12.13 10.42
CA PRO A 250 8.13 -12.58 11.21
C PRO A 250 8.51 -13.80 12.05
N ARG A 251 8.03 -13.88 13.30
CA ARG A 251 8.38 -14.93 14.26
C ARG A 251 7.33 -16.05 14.31
N ASP A 252 6.09 -15.71 13.97
CA ASP A 252 4.93 -16.59 14.01
C ASP A 252 3.96 -16.38 12.83
N PHE A 253 2.86 -17.12 12.84
CA PHE A 253 1.88 -17.14 11.76
C PHE A 253 1.12 -15.81 11.60
N TRP A 254 0.84 -15.11 12.71
CA TRP A 254 0.11 -13.84 12.66
C TRP A 254 1.03 -12.74 12.14
N GLU A 255 2.28 -12.68 12.61
CA GLU A 255 3.29 -11.75 12.11
C GLU A 255 3.56 -11.94 10.61
N ALA A 256 3.58 -13.19 10.11
CA ALA A 256 3.78 -13.46 8.69
C ALA A 256 2.63 -12.90 7.82
N LEU A 257 1.37 -13.03 8.26
CA LEU A 257 0.22 -12.45 7.57
C LEU A 257 0.24 -10.92 7.62
N GLN A 258 0.49 -10.34 8.80
CA GLN A 258 0.52 -8.89 8.98
C GLN A 258 1.66 -8.24 8.18
N TYR A 259 2.83 -8.89 8.10
CA TYR A 259 3.94 -8.39 7.30
C TYR A 259 3.57 -8.37 5.81
N TYR A 260 3.05 -9.48 5.27
CA TYR A 260 2.54 -9.47 3.89
C TYR A 260 1.53 -8.32 3.68
N TRP A 261 0.58 -8.16 4.61
CA TRP A 261 -0.45 -7.14 4.48
C TRP A 261 0.14 -5.73 4.42
N PHE A 262 1.12 -5.41 5.26
CA PHE A 262 1.83 -4.13 5.16
C PHE A 262 2.55 -3.97 3.82
N VAL A 263 3.22 -5.01 3.30
CA VAL A 263 3.87 -4.95 1.98
C VAL A 263 2.84 -4.73 0.86
N HIS A 264 1.71 -5.44 0.90
CA HIS A 264 0.60 -5.25 -0.04
C HIS A 264 0.09 -3.79 -0.02
N LEU A 265 -0.15 -3.23 1.17
CA LEU A 265 -0.57 -1.84 1.33
C LEU A 265 0.50 -0.86 0.84
N GLY A 266 1.77 -1.11 1.14
CA GLY A 266 2.89 -0.28 0.70
C GLY A 266 2.98 -0.19 -0.83
N VAL A 267 3.11 -1.35 -1.50
CA VAL A 267 3.23 -1.44 -2.97
C VAL A 267 2.03 -0.81 -3.66
N THR A 268 0.82 -1.14 -3.19
CA THR A 268 -0.41 -0.65 -3.83
C THR A 268 -0.77 0.78 -3.48
N THR A 269 -0.10 1.40 -2.49
CA THR A 269 -0.22 2.83 -2.16
C THR A 269 0.85 3.66 -2.87
N GLU A 270 2.05 3.11 -3.05
CA GLU A 270 3.14 3.75 -3.80
C GLU A 270 2.67 4.13 -5.21
N LEU A 271 2.04 3.20 -5.92
CA LEU A 271 1.46 3.41 -7.25
C LEU A 271 0.16 2.63 -7.44
N ASN A 272 -0.66 3.05 -8.41
CA ASN A 272 -1.86 2.32 -8.81
C ASN A 272 -1.50 1.14 -9.72
N THR A 273 -0.93 0.10 -9.16
CA THR A 273 -0.48 -1.09 -9.90
C THR A 273 -1.67 -1.87 -10.44
N TRP A 274 -1.52 -2.45 -11.64
CA TRP A 274 -2.39 -3.53 -12.07
C TRP A 274 -2.35 -4.72 -11.13
N ASP A 275 -3.50 -5.38 -10.99
CA ASP A 275 -3.73 -6.57 -10.15
C ASP A 275 -3.43 -6.42 -8.66
N SER A 276 -3.28 -5.17 -8.19
CA SER A 276 -2.88 -4.87 -6.81
C SER A 276 -1.54 -5.52 -6.48
N PHE A 277 -1.52 -6.55 -5.63
CA PHE A 277 -0.34 -7.31 -5.26
C PHE A 277 -0.75 -8.69 -4.72
N ASP A 278 -0.02 -9.74 -5.10
CA ASP A 278 -0.39 -11.14 -4.85
C ASP A 278 0.64 -11.83 -3.93
N PRO A 279 0.20 -12.61 -2.90
CA PRO A 279 1.11 -13.32 -2.00
C PRO A 279 1.80 -14.53 -2.62
N GLY A 280 1.45 -14.89 -3.84
CA GLY A 280 1.96 -16.03 -4.58
C GLY A 280 1.60 -17.34 -3.90
N ARG A 281 2.63 -18.10 -3.51
CA ARG A 281 2.48 -19.44 -2.93
C ARG A 281 2.23 -19.35 -1.43
N LEU A 282 1.17 -18.65 -1.04
CA LEU A 282 0.85 -18.33 0.35
C LEU A 282 0.85 -19.56 1.27
N ASP A 283 0.34 -20.69 0.78
CA ASP A 283 0.36 -21.97 1.49
C ASP A 283 1.80 -22.42 1.82
N GLN A 284 2.72 -22.32 0.87
CA GLN A 284 4.13 -22.69 1.05
C GLN A 284 4.83 -21.74 2.01
N HIS A 285 4.56 -20.44 1.90
CA HIS A 285 5.19 -19.42 2.75
C HIS A 285 4.72 -19.49 4.20
N LEU A 286 3.44 -19.79 4.44
CA LEU A 286 2.87 -19.86 5.79
C LEU A 286 3.05 -21.22 6.48
N ASN A 287 3.21 -22.31 5.73
CA ASN A 287 3.30 -23.67 6.29
C ASN A 287 4.40 -23.86 7.36
N PRO A 288 5.61 -23.29 7.21
CA PRO A 288 6.62 -23.33 8.28
C PRO A 288 6.14 -22.70 9.60
N PHE A 289 5.49 -21.54 9.53
CA PHE A 289 4.94 -20.84 10.70
C PHE A 289 3.79 -21.62 11.34
N TYR A 290 2.90 -22.17 10.49
CA TYR A 290 1.78 -23.00 10.94
C TYR A 290 2.28 -24.23 11.71
N LYS A 291 3.18 -25.03 11.11
CA LYS A 291 3.72 -26.24 11.74
C LYS A 291 4.45 -25.94 13.05
N LYS A 292 5.26 -24.88 13.07
CA LYS A 292 5.96 -24.41 14.28
C LYS A 292 4.97 -24.04 15.38
N GLY A 293 3.93 -23.27 15.06
CA GLY A 293 2.91 -22.84 16.01
C GLY A 293 2.08 -24.00 16.58
N ILE A 294 1.66 -24.95 15.73
CA ILE A 294 0.95 -26.16 16.17
C ILE A 294 1.84 -27.00 17.10
N ALA A 295 3.10 -27.23 16.73
CA ALA A 295 4.02 -28.04 17.52
C ALA A 295 4.36 -27.41 18.88
N ALA A 296 4.47 -26.08 18.94
CA ALA A 296 4.74 -25.33 20.17
C ALA A 296 3.48 -25.08 21.04
N GLY A 297 2.29 -25.38 20.53
CA GLY A 297 1.01 -25.07 21.19
C GLY A 297 0.67 -23.58 21.23
N SER A 298 1.43 -22.72 20.54
CA SER A 298 1.19 -21.28 20.46
C SER A 298 0.14 -20.89 19.41
N LEU A 299 -0.22 -21.83 18.53
CA LEU A 299 -1.26 -21.67 17.52
C LEU A 299 -2.15 -22.91 17.52
N THR A 300 -3.45 -22.70 17.44
CA THR A 300 -4.41 -23.76 17.15
C THR A 300 -4.87 -23.67 15.69
N ARG A 301 -5.39 -24.77 15.14
CA ARG A 301 -6.00 -24.77 13.80
C ARG A 301 -7.14 -23.75 13.70
N ALA A 302 -7.95 -23.60 14.75
CA ALA A 302 -9.05 -22.63 14.79
C ALA A 302 -8.55 -21.18 14.68
N GLN A 303 -7.50 -20.83 15.41
CA GLN A 303 -6.89 -19.49 15.34
C GLN A 303 -6.25 -19.22 13.98
N ALA A 304 -5.57 -20.21 13.40
CA ALA A 304 -4.99 -20.07 12.06
C ALA A 304 -6.08 -19.83 10.99
N GLU A 305 -7.19 -20.57 11.06
CA GLU A 305 -8.35 -20.36 10.18
C GLU A 305 -8.98 -18.98 10.38
N GLU A 306 -9.15 -18.50 11.61
CA GLU A 306 -9.71 -17.16 11.88
C GLU A 306 -8.80 -16.06 11.35
N LEU A 307 -7.48 -16.17 11.54
CA LEU A 307 -6.51 -15.21 10.99
C LEU A 307 -6.57 -15.16 9.46
N LEU A 308 -6.66 -16.32 8.80
CA LEU A 308 -6.81 -16.39 7.33
C LEU A 308 -8.15 -15.88 6.82
N HIS A 309 -9.20 -15.92 7.63
CA HIS A 309 -10.48 -15.32 7.24
C HIS A 309 -10.50 -13.79 7.44
N CYS A 310 -9.68 -13.27 8.35
CA CYS A 310 -9.50 -11.82 8.56
C CYS A 310 -8.56 -11.20 7.53
N PHE A 311 -7.59 -11.98 7.05
CA PHE A 311 -6.65 -11.65 5.98
C PHE A 311 -7.33 -11.62 4.60
#